data_AF-A0A2P4ZK30-F1
#
_entry.id   AF-A0A2P4ZK30-F1
#
_cell.length_a   1.000
_cell.length_b   1.000
_cell.length_c   1.000
_cell.angle_alpha   90.00
_cell.angle_beta   90.00
_cell.angle_gamma   90.00
#
_symmetry.space_group_name_H-M   'P 1'
#
loop_
_entity.id
_entity.type
_entity.pdbx_description
1 polymer ?
#
loop_
_entity_poly.entity_id
_entity_poly.type
_entity_poly.pdbx_seq_one_letter_code
_entity_poly.pdbx_strand_id
1 'polypeptide(L)'
;MASRVRRMPPIKVDDYRWQTPPNDPTLRVRRACATEAMFGIQASAQHGENDFYIAATVHLHAPFPGSETFTLRDLERKTQSSLVELRFSQPQIAVTLSWDKQGNCSLQYRAPKDMDEPNGIARSS
;
A
#
# COMPACT_ATOMS: atom_id res chain seq x y z
N MET A 1 36.64 -30.82 -12.97
CA MET A 1 35.24 -30.64 -12.51
C MET A 1 34.95 -29.14 -12.45
N ALA A 2 34.15 -28.61 -13.39
CA ALA A 2 33.85 -27.18 -13.44
C ALA A 2 32.85 -26.81 -12.34
N SER A 3 33.26 -25.89 -11.46
CA SER A 3 32.37 -25.20 -10.52
C SER A 3 31.19 -24.60 -11.31
N ARG A 4 29.98 -25.09 -11.04
CA ARG A 4 28.75 -24.44 -11.50
C ARG A 4 28.58 -23.17 -10.69
N VAL A 5 29.25 -22.10 -11.09
CA VAL A 5 28.96 -20.75 -10.60
C VAL A 5 27.49 -20.51 -10.87
N ARG A 6 26.65 -20.56 -9.83
CA ARG A 6 25.24 -20.18 -9.92
C ARG A 6 25.22 -18.70 -10.27
N ARG A 7 24.96 -18.39 -11.54
CA ARG A 7 24.79 -17.02 -11.98
C ARG A 7 23.52 -16.47 -11.35
N MET A 8 23.56 -15.20 -10.98
CA MET A 8 22.36 -14.48 -10.56
C MET A 8 21.30 -14.58 -11.66
N PRO A 9 20.04 -14.87 -11.32
CA PRO A 9 18.96 -14.86 -12.30
C PRO A 9 18.88 -13.50 -13.00
N PRO A 10 18.63 -13.46 -14.31
CA PRO A 10 18.47 -12.21 -15.02
C PRO A 10 17.20 -11.48 -14.56
N ILE A 11 17.26 -10.15 -14.50
CA ILE A 11 16.10 -9.31 -14.20
C ILE A 11 15.21 -9.25 -15.43
N LYS A 12 13.96 -9.68 -15.30
CA LYS A 12 12.92 -9.55 -16.33
C LYS A 12 12.12 -8.28 -16.06
N VAL A 13 12.53 -7.16 -16.65
CA VAL A 13 11.96 -5.83 -16.35
C VAL A 13 10.44 -5.79 -16.51
N ASP A 14 9.89 -6.48 -17.50
CA ASP A 14 8.46 -6.48 -17.77
C ASP A 14 7.62 -7.11 -16.65
N ASP A 15 8.19 -8.03 -15.87
CA ASP A 15 7.51 -8.64 -14.71
C ASP A 15 7.24 -7.61 -13.59
N TYR A 16 8.03 -6.53 -13.54
CA TYR A 16 7.97 -5.49 -12.50
C TYR A 16 7.24 -4.23 -12.96
N ARG A 17 6.79 -4.15 -14.22
CA ARG A 17 5.95 -3.05 -14.71
C ARG A 17 4.51 -3.26 -14.27
N TRP A 18 3.78 -2.16 -14.07
CA TRP A 18 2.33 -2.23 -13.85
C TRP A 18 1.64 -2.76 -15.09
N GLN A 19 0.78 -3.76 -14.89
CA GLN A 19 0.00 -4.41 -15.92
C GLN A 19 -1.49 -4.42 -15.53
N THR A 20 -2.35 -4.52 -16.53
CA THR A 20 -3.80 -4.69 -16.34
C THR A 20 -4.16 -6.13 -16.65
N PRO A 21 -4.68 -6.91 -15.68
CA PRO A 21 -5.12 -8.27 -15.94
C PRO A 21 -6.24 -8.29 -17.00
N PRO A 22 -6.24 -9.25 -17.93
CA PRO A 22 -7.26 -9.32 -18.99
C PRO A 22 -8.69 -9.47 -18.47
N ASN A 23 -8.85 -10.04 -17.27
CA ASN A 23 -10.12 -10.33 -16.63
C ASN A 23 -10.61 -9.22 -15.67
N ASP A 24 -9.79 -8.21 -15.39
CA ASP A 24 -10.18 -7.10 -14.52
C ASP A 24 -9.50 -5.79 -14.98
N PRO A 25 -10.19 -4.96 -15.78
CA PRO A 25 -9.64 -3.71 -16.28
C PRO A 25 -9.46 -2.64 -15.19
N THR A 26 -10.07 -2.83 -14.01
CA THR A 26 -9.98 -1.88 -12.89
C THR A 26 -8.76 -2.13 -12.01
N LEU A 27 -8.15 -3.30 -12.15
CA LEU A 27 -7.01 -3.73 -11.38
C LEU A 27 -5.70 -3.40 -12.11
N ARG A 28 -4.73 -2.94 -11.35
CA ARG A 28 -3.33 -2.83 -11.76
C ARG A 28 -2.51 -3.75 -10.87
N VAL A 29 -1.63 -4.54 -11.47
CA VAL A 29 -0.75 -5.47 -10.75
C VAL A 29 0.67 -5.36 -11.27
N ARG A 30 1.66 -5.49 -10.38
CA ARG A 30 3.05 -5.75 -10.75
C ARG A 30 3.71 -6.65 -9.73
N ARG A 31 4.76 -7.34 -10.12
CA ARG A 31 5.58 -8.10 -9.17
C ARG A 31 6.35 -7.15 -8.25
N ALA A 32 6.47 -7.53 -6.98
CA ALA A 32 7.36 -6.87 -6.04
C ALA A 32 8.82 -7.03 -6.49
N CYS A 33 9.63 -5.98 -6.38
CA CYS A 33 11.03 -6.00 -6.79
C CYS A 33 11.97 -5.64 -5.62
N ALA A 34 13.17 -6.24 -5.63
CA ALA A 34 14.22 -5.99 -4.64
C ALA A 34 13.68 -6.01 -3.19
N THR A 35 13.81 -4.91 -2.47
CA THR A 35 13.40 -4.78 -1.06
C THR A 35 11.90 -4.98 -0.85
N GLU A 36 11.05 -4.66 -1.83
CA GLU A 36 9.61 -4.95 -1.76
C GLU A 36 9.36 -6.46 -1.69
N ALA A 37 10.16 -7.25 -2.40
CA ALA A 37 10.05 -8.70 -2.35
C ALA A 37 10.57 -9.28 -1.03
N MET A 38 11.53 -8.60 -0.37
CA MET A 38 12.00 -8.98 0.97
C MET A 38 10.94 -8.71 2.04
N PHE A 39 10.37 -7.50 2.06
CA PHE A 39 9.28 -7.16 2.99
C PHE A 39 7.98 -7.90 2.65
N GLY A 40 7.80 -8.27 1.39
CA GLY A 40 6.66 -9.04 0.91
C GLY A 40 6.75 -10.54 1.15
N ILE A 41 7.69 -11.06 1.95
CA ILE A 41 7.67 -12.47 2.33
C ILE A 41 6.38 -12.71 3.13
N GLN A 42 5.52 -13.60 2.63
CA GLN A 42 4.12 -13.71 3.10
C GLN A 42 4.01 -13.85 4.62
N ALA A 43 4.76 -14.79 5.22
CA ALA A 43 4.74 -14.99 6.66
C ALA A 43 5.18 -13.72 7.42
N SER A 44 6.27 -13.09 6.99
CA SER A 44 6.80 -11.87 7.63
C SER A 44 5.80 -10.71 7.55
N ALA A 45 5.24 -10.47 6.35
CA ALA A 45 4.26 -9.43 6.09
C ALA A 45 2.97 -9.63 6.90
N GLN A 46 2.48 -10.86 7.02
CA GLN A 46 1.26 -11.16 7.77
C GLN A 46 1.43 -10.98 9.29
N HIS A 47 2.66 -11.04 9.81
CA HIS A 47 2.96 -10.79 11.22
C HIS A 47 3.42 -9.35 11.48
N GLY A 48 3.47 -8.49 10.47
CA GLY A 48 3.88 -7.09 10.61
C GLY A 48 5.35 -6.90 11.03
N GLU A 49 6.22 -7.89 10.76
CA GLU A 49 7.62 -7.87 11.25
C GLU A 49 8.43 -6.66 10.76
N ASN A 50 8.02 -6.07 9.64
CA ASN A 50 8.68 -4.93 9.01
C ASN A 50 7.72 -3.74 8.81
N ASP A 51 6.64 -3.68 9.60
CA ASP A 51 5.69 -2.57 9.54
C ASP A 51 6.36 -1.26 9.96
N PHE A 52 6.13 -0.21 9.16
CA PHE A 52 6.61 1.13 9.46
C PHE A 52 5.60 1.87 10.32
N TYR A 53 6.03 2.30 11.52
CA TYR A 53 5.22 3.13 12.41
C TYR A 53 5.83 4.53 12.51
N ILE A 54 4.98 5.55 12.34
CA ILE A 54 5.34 6.95 12.57
C ILE A 54 4.49 7.44 13.74
N ALA A 55 5.13 7.76 14.86
CA ALA A 55 4.49 8.37 16.01
C ALA A 55 4.73 9.89 15.96
N ALA A 56 3.65 10.68 15.98
CA ALA A 56 3.70 12.13 15.98
C ALA A 56 2.80 12.71 17.07
N THR A 57 3.31 13.69 17.81
CA THR A 57 2.54 14.46 18.80
C THR A 57 2.20 15.81 18.20
N VAL A 58 0.90 16.14 18.13
CA VAL A 58 0.40 17.39 17.56
C VAL A 58 -0.33 18.18 18.63
N HIS A 59 0.05 19.46 18.78
CA HIS A 59 -0.65 20.41 19.64
C HIS A 59 -1.50 21.34 18.77
N LEU A 60 -2.82 21.26 18.94
CA LEU A 60 -3.76 22.12 18.23
C LEU A 60 -4.05 23.35 19.10
N HIS A 61 -3.62 24.51 18.64
CA HIS A 61 -3.89 25.78 19.30
C HIS A 61 -5.13 26.44 18.72
N ALA A 62 -6.06 26.86 19.58
CA ALA A 62 -7.18 27.70 19.18
C ALA A 62 -6.63 29.05 18.67
N PRO A 63 -6.93 29.47 17.43
CA PRO A 63 -6.38 30.71 16.88
C PRO A 63 -6.89 31.96 17.61
N PHE A 64 -8.09 31.91 18.19
CA PHE A 64 -8.68 32.99 18.98
C PHE A 64 -9.49 32.49 20.20
N PRO A 65 -9.66 33.30 21.26
CA PRO A 65 -10.58 32.98 22.36
C PRO A 65 -12.00 32.71 21.84
N GLY A 66 -12.56 31.53 22.13
CA GLY A 66 -13.86 31.09 21.63
C GLY A 66 -13.83 30.29 20.32
N SER A 67 -12.64 29.93 19.81
CA SER A 67 -12.53 29.02 18.66
C SER A 67 -13.05 27.61 18.98
N GLU A 68 -13.52 26.92 17.95
CA GLU A 68 -14.04 25.56 18.03
C GLU A 68 -13.00 24.59 18.59
N THR A 69 -13.35 23.90 19.67
CA THR A 69 -12.55 22.80 20.21
C THR A 69 -12.77 21.57 19.35
N PHE A 70 -11.72 21.04 18.72
CA PHE A 70 -11.85 19.79 17.97
C PHE A 70 -12.04 18.60 18.90
N THR A 71 -13.06 17.81 18.63
CA THR A 71 -13.18 16.47 19.22
C THR A 71 -12.38 15.46 18.39
N LEU A 72 -12.09 14.29 18.97
CA LEU A 72 -11.49 13.19 18.20
C LEU A 72 -12.35 12.78 17.00
N ARG A 73 -13.68 12.91 17.10
CA ARG A 73 -14.61 12.62 16.01
C ARG A 73 -14.48 13.62 14.87
N ASP A 74 -14.23 14.89 15.17
CA ASP A 74 -13.99 15.91 14.13
C ASP A 74 -12.66 15.67 13.42
N LEU A 75 -11.63 15.28 14.18
CA LEU A 75 -10.33 14.93 13.63
C LEU A 75 -10.40 13.67 12.76
N GLU A 76 -11.13 12.64 13.18
CA GLU A 76 -11.37 11.43 12.41
C GLU A 76 -12.02 11.77 11.07
N ARG A 77 -13.14 12.52 11.08
CA ARG A 77 -13.86 12.93 9.86
C ARG A 77 -12.95 13.70 8.91
N LYS A 78 -12.22 14.71 9.42
CA LYS A 78 -11.29 15.51 8.60
C LYS A 78 -10.15 14.67 8.02
N THR A 79 -9.62 13.74 8.81
CA THR A 79 -8.54 12.83 8.37
C THR A 79 -9.03 11.85 7.31
N GLN A 80 -10.25 11.31 7.45
CA GLN A 80 -10.86 10.44 6.44
C GLN A 80 -11.04 11.17 5.10
N SER A 81 -11.57 12.40 5.11
CA SER A 81 -11.67 13.21 3.88
C SER A 81 -10.29 13.47 3.26
N SER A 82 -9.30 13.83 4.09
CA SER A 82 -7.92 14.05 3.62
C SER A 82 -7.28 12.79 3.03
N LEU A 83 -7.61 11.60 3.58
CA LEU A 83 -7.09 10.32 3.09
C LEU A 83 -7.61 9.97 1.70
N VAL A 84 -8.88 10.31 1.40
CA VAL A 84 -9.45 10.15 0.05
C VAL A 84 -8.69 11.01 -0.96
N GLU A 85 -8.51 12.31 -0.66
CA GLU A 85 -7.77 13.23 -1.52
C GLU A 85 -6.32 12.77 -1.71
N LEU A 86 -5.69 12.27 -0.63
CA LEU A 86 -4.35 11.71 -0.69
C LEU A 86 -4.32 10.46 -1.57
N ARG A 87 -5.30 9.55 -1.49
CA ARG A 87 -5.35 8.35 -2.34
C ARG A 87 -5.43 8.69 -3.82
N PHE A 88 -6.14 9.77 -4.17
CA PHE A 88 -6.25 10.23 -5.55
C PHE A 88 -4.92 10.75 -6.10
N SER A 89 -4.19 11.55 -5.30
CA SER A 89 -2.91 12.13 -5.71
C SER A 89 -1.70 11.19 -5.51
N GLN A 90 -1.80 10.25 -4.56
CA GLN A 90 -0.76 9.33 -4.11
C GLN A 90 -1.33 7.90 -3.99
N PRO A 91 -1.56 7.21 -5.12
CA PRO A 91 -2.25 5.91 -5.16
C PRO A 91 -1.52 4.80 -4.39
N GLN A 92 -0.22 4.95 -4.10
CA GLN A 92 0.58 3.99 -3.35
C GLN A 92 0.04 3.71 -1.95
N ILE A 93 -0.69 4.65 -1.33
CA ILE A 93 -1.22 4.47 0.03
C ILE A 93 -2.32 3.41 0.12
N ALA A 94 -2.91 3.05 -1.03
CA ALA A 94 -3.98 2.07 -1.14
C ALA A 94 -3.54 0.82 -1.92
N VAL A 95 -2.23 0.61 -2.08
CA VAL A 95 -1.70 -0.62 -2.67
C VAL A 95 -1.84 -1.76 -1.66
N THR A 96 -2.34 -2.90 -2.14
CA THR A 96 -2.42 -4.13 -1.35
C THR A 96 -1.42 -5.15 -1.87
N LEU A 97 -1.09 -6.14 -1.03
CA LEU A 97 -0.24 -7.25 -1.40
C LEU A 97 -1.07 -8.48 -1.75
N SER A 98 -0.54 -9.30 -2.63
CA SER A 98 -1.09 -10.61 -2.98
C SER A 98 0.05 -11.58 -3.26
N TRP A 99 -0.19 -12.87 -3.05
CA TRP A 99 0.81 -13.92 -3.25
C TRP A 99 0.28 -14.96 -4.23
N ASP A 100 1.15 -15.42 -5.13
CA ASP A 100 0.86 -16.59 -5.94
C ASP A 100 1.10 -17.90 -5.15
N LYS A 101 0.82 -19.05 -5.77
CA LYS A 101 1.01 -20.36 -5.15
C LYS A 101 2.47 -20.68 -4.81
N GLN A 102 3.43 -19.96 -5.39
CA GLN A 102 4.85 -20.08 -5.13
C GLN A 102 5.34 -19.08 -4.07
N GLY A 103 4.44 -18.26 -3.50
CA GLY A 103 4.76 -17.26 -2.49
C GLY A 103 5.36 -15.97 -3.06
N ASN A 104 5.30 -15.75 -4.37
CA ASN A 104 5.79 -14.50 -4.96
C ASN A 104 4.82 -13.37 -4.69
N CYS A 105 5.32 -12.30 -4.08
CA CYS A 105 4.54 -11.11 -3.79
C CYS A 105 4.29 -10.26 -5.05
N SER A 106 3.05 -9.83 -5.20
CA SER A 106 2.62 -8.83 -6.18
C SER A 106 1.90 -7.69 -5.48
N LEU A 107 2.20 -6.47 -5.94
CA LEU A 107 1.50 -5.25 -5.52
C LEU A 107 0.28 -5.08 -6.41
N GLN A 108 -0.85 -4.74 -5.78
CA GLN A 108 -2.14 -4.55 -6.44
C GLN A 108 -2.69 -3.16 -6.13
N TYR A 109 -3.27 -2.52 -7.14
CA TYR A 109 -3.96 -1.26 -6.97
C TYR A 109 -5.27 -1.27 -7.76
N ARG A 110 -6.35 -0.83 -7.10
CA ARG A 110 -7.62 -0.54 -7.74
C ARG A 110 -7.97 0.92 -7.49
N ALA A 111 -8.24 1.65 -8.56
CA ALA A 111 -8.73 3.01 -8.46
C ALA A 111 -10.08 3.00 -7.73
N PRO A 112 -10.34 3.98 -6.84
CA PRO A 112 -11.65 4.11 -6.22
C PRO A 112 -12.71 4.37 -7.29
N LYS A 113 -13.91 3.83 -7.11
CA LYS A 113 -15.02 4.01 -8.07
C LYS A 113 -15.57 5.44 -8.04
N ASP A 114 -15.50 6.07 -6.88
CA ASP A 114 -15.90 7.44 -6.62
C ASP A 114 -15.05 8.03 -5.47
N MET A 115 -15.22 9.33 -5.22
CA MET A 115 -14.54 10.03 -4.12
C MET A 115 -15.11 9.65 -2.74
N ASP A 116 -16.16 8.81 -2.69
CA ASP A 116 -16.84 8.40 -1.46
C ASP A 116 -16.47 6.97 -1.04
N GLU A 117 -15.50 6.33 -1.70
CA GLU A 117 -15.02 4.98 -1.39
C GLU A 117 -13.69 5.01 -0.60
N PRO A 118 -13.72 5.23 0.73
CA PRO A 118 -12.51 5.27 1.56
C PRO A 118 -11.90 3.88 1.78
N ASN A 119 -12.69 2.80 1.65
CA ASN A 119 -12.34 1.47 2.16
C ASN A 119 -12.14 0.45 1.04
N GLY A 120 -11.11 0.66 0.23
CA GLY A 120 -10.58 -0.37 -0.68
C GLY A 120 -9.47 -1.23 -0.07
N ILE A 121 -9.21 -1.14 1.24
CA ILE A 121 -8.22 -1.99 1.91
C ILE A 121 -8.86 -3.37 2.09
N ALA A 122 -8.62 -4.25 1.13
CA ALA A 122 -9.01 -5.64 1.21
C ALA A 122 -8.49 -6.22 2.54
N ARG A 123 -9.41 -6.61 3.43
CA ARG A 123 -9.08 -7.52 4.52
C ARG A 123 -8.63 -8.82 3.86
N SER A 124 -7.33 -9.10 3.89
CA SER A 124 -6.79 -10.41 3.55
C SER A 124 -7.29 -11.40 4.59
N SER A 125 -8.33 -12.15 4.24
CA SER A 125 -8.75 -13.40 4.90
C SER A 125 -7.77 -14.52 4.61
#